data_AF-A0A2R4WEL1-F1
#
_entry.id   AF-A0A2R4WEL1-F1
#
_cell.length_a   1.000
_cell.length_b   1.000
_cell.length_c   1.000
_cell.angle_alpha   90.00
_cell.angle_beta   90.00
_cell.angle_gamma   90.00
#
_symmetry.space_group_name_H-M   'P 1'
#
loop_
_entity.id
_entity.type
_entity.pdbx_description
1 polymer ?
#
loop_
_entity_poly.entity_id
_entity_poly.type
_entity_poly.pdbx_seq_one_letter_code
_entity_poly.pdbx_strand_id
1 'polypeptide(L)'
;MIIDHCEGLEQSRHDVCIIGSGPAGLSLALELRRLGLSALVLESGGLQAERPIQDLSGAELADPARHDDMTIAVARRFGGTSNLWGGRCLPFDPVDFRPRPGMPDWPITLADLAPFLPTACRVVSCGEPVFEAPLPGIRANDDAFTFESLERWSGRPRVQVSHADTLAADPDIDIRLHATVVDVLFDEGGAARAVVVVRPSGERRTVPVTRLVVAAGGLETTRLLLSLQRRRPQMFGGPDGPLGRHYMGHVIGEIADITFASEALDTAFAFARDDQGWYVRRRFVPSPALQAEHNLLNVAFWPVIPRMADAGHGNALLSLAFLVLSFDPVGRALLPEALRVRHVPKAVARWPHLRNVGRDLPAAVVAGARVVWQRYGAATRLPGLFVRNPGWRYGLSYHSEQSPWAESRVRLDDRIDATGLPRLHIDYRVHENDARAVVRAHDLFAGWLARTGFGRLDYRQPAEQNVEAVMRLFGHGTHQIGTARMADTPERGVVDRNLRVFDTPNLYVASAAVLPRSGQASPTLTVVTLATRLAHHIAAEKARLGALRSAA
;
A
#
# COMPACT_ATOMS: atom_id res chain seq x y z
N MET A 1 20.66 -7.71 14.01
CA MET A 1 21.45 -6.62 14.64
C MET A 1 21.14 -5.31 13.93
N ILE A 2 20.85 -4.23 14.66
CA ILE A 2 20.56 -2.89 14.08
C ILE A 2 21.72 -1.95 14.40
N ILE A 3 22.36 -1.40 13.38
CA ILE A 3 23.62 -0.67 13.50
C ILE A 3 23.53 0.65 12.72
N ASP A 4 23.96 1.74 13.34
CA ASP A 4 23.95 3.08 12.74
C ASP A 4 25.34 3.53 12.22
N HIS A 5 26.02 2.62 11.52
CA HIS A 5 27.25 2.91 10.79
C HIS A 5 27.47 1.90 9.67
N CYS A 6 28.25 2.28 8.66
CA CYS A 6 28.57 1.43 7.50
C CYS A 6 29.95 0.78 7.58
N GLU A 7 30.66 0.91 8.70
CA GLU A 7 31.96 0.25 8.89
C GLU A 7 31.84 -1.28 8.80
N GLY A 8 32.82 -1.89 8.13
CA GLY A 8 32.93 -3.35 7.94
C GLY A 8 32.12 -3.88 6.75
N LEU A 9 31.30 -3.05 6.10
CA LEU A 9 30.45 -3.50 4.99
C LEU A 9 31.25 -3.94 3.75
N GLU A 10 32.48 -3.46 3.55
CA GLU A 10 33.37 -3.88 2.46
C GLU A 10 33.75 -5.37 2.58
N GLN A 11 33.72 -5.89 3.80
CA GLN A 11 34.03 -7.29 4.12
C GLN A 11 32.78 -8.14 4.31
N SER A 12 31.58 -7.54 4.14
CA SER A 12 30.29 -8.22 4.27
C SER A 12 30.21 -9.44 3.37
N ARG A 13 29.63 -10.53 3.90
CA ARG A 13 29.43 -11.83 3.20
C ARG A 13 28.02 -12.36 3.43
N HIS A 14 27.02 -11.50 3.21
CA HIS A 14 25.62 -11.89 3.29
C HIS A 14 25.15 -12.58 1.99
N ASP A 15 24.20 -13.50 2.11
CA ASP A 15 23.62 -14.17 0.94
C ASP A 15 22.83 -13.21 0.06
N VAL A 16 22.14 -12.27 0.71
CA VAL A 16 21.26 -11.28 0.06
C VAL A 16 21.50 -9.90 0.67
N CYS A 17 21.69 -8.89 -0.18
CA CYS A 17 21.62 -7.49 0.19
C CYS A 17 20.26 -6.92 -0.23
N ILE A 18 19.55 -6.27 0.71
CA ILE A 18 18.21 -5.71 0.54
C ILE A 18 18.32 -4.19 0.72
N ILE A 19 17.87 -3.42 -0.27
CA ILE A 19 17.82 -1.97 -0.22
C ILE A 19 16.42 -1.54 0.25
N GLY A 20 16.34 -1.02 1.47
CA GLY A 20 15.11 -0.53 2.08
C GLY A 20 14.54 -1.45 3.16
N SER A 21 14.18 -0.87 4.31
CA SER A 21 13.60 -1.58 5.46
C SER A 21 12.08 -1.40 5.57
N GLY A 22 11.39 -1.16 4.46
CA GLY A 22 9.93 -1.10 4.43
C GLY A 22 9.27 -2.48 4.68
N PRO A 23 7.92 -2.55 4.61
CA PRO A 23 7.19 -3.81 4.76
C PRO A 23 7.75 -4.96 3.91
N ALA A 24 8.05 -4.71 2.63
CA ALA A 24 8.58 -5.71 1.71
C ALA A 24 9.98 -6.19 2.12
N GLY A 25 10.90 -5.26 2.39
CA GLY A 25 12.29 -5.56 2.72
C GLY A 25 12.45 -6.29 4.05
N LEU A 26 11.76 -5.85 5.10
CA LEU A 26 11.80 -6.56 6.39
C LEU A 26 11.12 -7.92 6.32
N SER A 27 10.00 -8.05 5.60
CA SER A 27 9.35 -9.35 5.43
C SER A 27 10.23 -10.34 4.66
N LEU A 28 10.94 -9.86 3.63
CA LEU A 28 11.92 -10.65 2.91
C LEU A 28 13.08 -11.09 3.81
N ALA A 29 13.66 -10.18 4.59
CA ALA A 29 14.76 -10.50 5.51
C ALA A 29 14.36 -11.56 6.55
N LEU A 30 13.18 -11.40 7.16
CA LEU A 30 12.65 -12.35 8.13
C LEU A 30 12.41 -13.74 7.50
N GLU A 31 11.86 -13.79 6.29
CA GLU A 31 11.60 -15.07 5.63
C GLU A 31 12.87 -15.74 5.10
N LEU A 32 13.82 -14.97 4.54
CA LEU A 32 15.15 -15.48 4.19
C LEU A 32 15.83 -16.11 5.39
N ARG A 33 15.75 -15.44 6.54
CA ARG A 33 16.32 -15.97 7.78
C ARG A 33 15.66 -17.27 8.22
N ARG A 34 14.33 -17.36 8.14
CA ARG A 34 13.58 -18.60 8.40
C ARG A 34 14.02 -19.75 7.48
N LEU A 35 14.45 -19.43 6.27
CA LEU A 35 14.97 -20.38 5.27
C LEU A 35 16.48 -20.65 5.40
N GLY A 36 17.16 -20.08 6.40
CA GLY A 36 18.58 -20.31 6.66
C GLY A 36 19.54 -19.46 5.82
N LEU A 37 19.08 -18.32 5.28
CA LEU A 37 19.93 -17.37 4.55
C LEU A 37 20.16 -16.10 5.38
N SER A 38 21.34 -15.52 5.24
CA SER A 38 21.67 -14.23 5.86
C SER A 38 21.29 -13.05 4.97
N ALA A 39 20.88 -11.94 5.59
CA ALA A 39 20.43 -10.74 4.91
C ALA A 39 21.10 -9.48 5.46
N LEU A 40 21.69 -8.68 4.57
CA LEU A 40 22.09 -7.31 4.85
C LEU A 40 20.98 -6.36 4.39
N VAL A 41 20.39 -5.58 5.29
CA VAL A 41 19.38 -4.57 4.99
C VAL A 41 20.00 -3.19 5.09
N LEU A 42 19.99 -2.43 4.00
CA LEU A 42 20.48 -1.06 3.94
C LEU A 42 19.29 -0.10 3.94
N GLU A 43 19.15 0.71 5.00
CA GLU A 43 18.09 1.70 5.15
C GLU A 43 18.68 3.11 5.07
N SER A 44 18.05 3.98 4.27
CA SER A 44 18.53 5.35 4.07
C SER A 44 18.34 6.23 5.31
N GLY A 45 17.29 6.00 6.11
CA GLY A 45 17.03 6.78 7.32
C GLY A 45 17.46 6.10 8.63
N GLY A 46 17.27 6.84 9.72
CA GLY A 46 17.47 6.36 11.09
C GLY A 46 16.25 5.65 11.66
N LEU A 47 16.26 5.50 12.99
CA LEU A 47 15.13 4.92 13.75
C LEU A 47 13.90 5.83 13.77
N GLN A 48 14.11 7.15 13.67
CA GLN A 48 13.08 8.18 13.72
C GLN A 48 12.96 8.88 12.37
N ALA A 49 11.91 9.68 12.21
CA ALA A 49 11.77 10.51 11.03
C ALA A 49 12.70 11.73 11.13
N GLU A 50 13.54 11.92 10.12
CA GLU A 50 14.52 13.01 10.06
C GLU A 50 14.29 13.82 8.80
N ARG A 51 14.06 15.13 8.95
CA ARG A 51 13.69 15.99 7.83
C ARG A 51 14.74 16.03 6.71
N PRO A 52 16.04 16.24 6.98
CA PRO A 52 17.05 16.26 5.92
C PRO A 52 17.11 14.95 5.12
N ILE A 53 16.83 13.82 5.77
CA ILE A 53 16.79 12.52 5.11
C ILE A 53 15.51 12.40 4.29
N GLN A 54 14.34 12.69 4.87
CA GLN A 54 13.06 12.65 4.17
C GLN A 54 13.06 13.54 2.91
N ASP A 55 13.74 14.69 2.95
CA ASP A 55 13.88 15.63 1.83
C ASP A 55 14.62 15.02 0.62
N LEU A 56 15.38 13.93 0.79
CA LEU A 56 15.99 13.17 -0.32
C LEU A 56 14.94 12.53 -1.25
N SER A 57 13.73 12.31 -0.76
CA SER A 57 12.59 11.82 -1.55
C SER A 57 11.76 12.95 -2.16
N GLY A 58 12.21 14.20 -2.09
CA GLY A 58 11.56 15.32 -2.74
C GLY A 58 11.47 15.12 -4.25
N ALA A 59 10.29 15.42 -4.82
CA ALA A 59 10.00 15.27 -6.23
C ALA A 59 9.28 16.51 -6.78
N GLU A 60 9.43 16.75 -8.08
CA GLU A 60 8.56 17.65 -8.82
C GLU A 60 7.25 16.93 -9.15
N LEU A 61 6.12 17.54 -8.81
CA LEU A 61 4.79 17.05 -9.19
C LEU A 61 4.30 17.88 -10.37
N ALA A 62 4.04 17.25 -11.51
CA ALA A 62 3.50 17.93 -12.69
C ALA A 62 2.14 18.56 -12.40
N ASP A 63 1.32 17.89 -11.59
CA ASP A 63 0.08 18.41 -11.02
C ASP A 63 0.01 18.06 -9.52
N PRO A 64 0.32 19.01 -8.61
CA PRO A 64 0.25 18.80 -7.17
C PRO A 64 -1.15 18.47 -6.64
N ALA A 65 -2.22 18.73 -7.40
CA ALA A 65 -3.58 18.35 -6.99
C ALA A 65 -3.85 16.85 -7.20
N ARG A 66 -3.03 16.16 -8.02
CA ARG A 66 -3.26 14.76 -8.42
C ARG A 66 -2.44 13.75 -7.64
N HIS A 67 -1.39 14.18 -6.95
CA HIS A 67 -0.50 13.27 -6.24
C HIS A 67 -0.31 13.74 -4.80
N ASP A 68 -0.33 12.79 -3.87
CA ASP A 68 -0.02 13.07 -2.47
C ASP A 68 1.42 13.60 -2.34
N ASP A 69 1.66 14.51 -1.40
CA ASP A 69 3.03 14.99 -1.16
C ASP A 69 3.98 13.84 -0.78
N MET A 70 5.23 13.90 -1.25
CA MET A 70 6.21 12.84 -1.01
C MET A 70 6.51 12.61 0.48
N THR A 71 6.31 13.61 1.34
CA THR A 71 6.48 13.50 2.80
C THR A 71 5.44 12.61 3.47
N ILE A 72 4.31 12.33 2.79
CA ILE A 72 3.25 11.43 3.28
C ILE A 72 3.16 10.14 2.46
N ALA A 73 3.67 10.16 1.22
CA ALA A 73 3.70 9.02 0.31
C ALA A 73 4.92 8.10 0.53
N VAL A 74 6.04 8.64 1.01
CA VAL A 74 7.28 7.91 1.29
C VAL A 74 7.72 8.15 2.72
N ALA A 75 8.31 7.15 3.36
CA ALA A 75 8.94 7.30 4.67
C ALA A 75 10.36 6.74 4.63
N ARG A 76 11.37 7.62 4.73
CA ARG A 76 12.79 7.24 4.81
C ARG A 76 13.21 7.10 6.27
N ARG A 77 12.93 5.94 6.84
CA ARG A 77 13.26 5.57 8.22
C ARG A 77 13.05 4.07 8.39
N PHE A 78 13.59 3.51 9.47
CA PHE A 78 13.42 2.10 9.80
C PHE A 78 11.93 1.70 9.85
N GLY A 79 11.57 0.67 9.07
CA GLY A 79 10.19 0.20 8.88
C GLY A 79 9.44 0.84 7.72
N GLY A 80 10.00 1.87 7.08
CA GLY A 80 9.43 2.56 5.92
C GLY A 80 7.99 3.05 6.12
N THR A 81 7.15 2.88 5.10
CA THR A 81 5.75 3.35 5.08
C THR A 81 4.83 2.58 6.04
N SER A 82 5.29 1.50 6.67
CA SER A 82 4.54 0.84 7.76
C SER A 82 4.35 1.76 8.99
N ASN A 83 5.15 2.83 9.07
CA ASN A 83 4.97 3.88 10.06
C ASN A 83 3.84 4.88 9.75
N LEU A 84 3.35 4.91 8.51
CA LEU A 84 2.37 5.88 8.03
C LEU A 84 1.01 5.25 7.68
N TRP A 85 1.00 3.98 7.31
CA TRP A 85 -0.21 3.30 6.81
C TRP A 85 -1.28 3.02 7.88
N GLY A 86 -2.49 2.73 7.41
CA GLY A 86 -3.63 2.34 8.25
C GLY A 86 -3.64 0.87 8.69
N GLY A 87 -2.69 0.05 8.22
CA GLY A 87 -2.62 -1.38 8.55
C GLY A 87 -3.69 -2.24 7.88
N ARG A 88 -4.38 -1.75 6.85
CA ARG A 88 -5.35 -2.56 6.11
C ARG A 88 -4.62 -3.64 5.30
N CYS A 89 -5.06 -4.89 5.45
CA CYS A 89 -4.48 -6.07 4.82
C CYS A 89 -5.56 -6.76 3.99
N LEU A 90 -5.35 -6.81 2.68
CA LEU A 90 -6.28 -7.43 1.73
C LEU A 90 -5.45 -7.98 0.56
N PRO A 91 -5.63 -9.25 0.16
CA PRO A 91 -5.00 -9.79 -1.03
C PRO A 91 -5.67 -9.20 -2.27
N PHE A 92 -5.03 -9.35 -3.42
CA PHE A 92 -5.67 -9.04 -4.70
C PHE A 92 -6.75 -10.09 -5.01
N ASP A 93 -7.80 -9.65 -5.70
CA ASP A 93 -8.94 -10.50 -6.02
C ASP A 93 -8.59 -11.41 -7.22
N PRO A 94 -9.21 -12.59 -7.38
CA PRO A 94 -8.91 -13.49 -8.50
C PRO A 94 -8.99 -12.84 -9.89
N VAL A 95 -9.87 -11.84 -10.06
CA VAL A 95 -10.04 -11.08 -11.31
C VAL A 95 -8.80 -10.23 -11.66
N ASP A 96 -8.01 -9.82 -10.67
CA ASP A 96 -6.78 -9.04 -10.85
C ASP A 96 -5.67 -9.86 -11.53
N PHE A 97 -5.80 -11.19 -11.62
CA PHE A 97 -4.84 -12.09 -12.28
C PHE A 97 -5.36 -12.63 -13.62
N ARG A 98 -6.63 -12.41 -13.95
CA ARG A 98 -7.20 -12.88 -15.22
C ARG A 98 -6.74 -11.98 -16.39
N PRO A 99 -6.47 -12.55 -17.57
CA PRO A 99 -6.21 -11.75 -18.77
C PRO A 99 -7.38 -10.81 -19.06
N ARG A 100 -7.08 -9.56 -19.42
CA ARG A 100 -8.09 -8.56 -19.79
C ARG A 100 -7.65 -7.82 -21.06
N PRO A 101 -8.50 -7.73 -22.10
CA PRO A 101 -8.15 -7.04 -23.32
C PRO A 101 -7.67 -5.60 -23.07
N GLY A 102 -6.52 -5.24 -23.65
CA GLY A 102 -5.93 -3.90 -23.51
C GLY A 102 -5.24 -3.62 -22.17
N MET A 103 -5.21 -4.58 -21.25
CA MET A 103 -4.48 -4.47 -19.98
C MET A 103 -3.24 -5.37 -19.97
N PRO A 104 -2.17 -5.01 -19.24
CA PRO A 104 -1.02 -5.88 -19.06
C PRO A 104 -1.39 -7.11 -18.21
N ASP A 105 -0.98 -8.28 -18.70
CA ASP A 105 -1.18 -9.53 -18.00
C ASP A 105 -0.20 -9.71 -16.84
N TRP A 106 -0.58 -10.55 -15.89
CA TRP A 106 0.36 -11.03 -14.88
C TRP A 106 1.06 -12.28 -15.42
N PRO A 107 2.40 -12.38 -15.31
CA PRO A 107 3.14 -13.59 -15.65
C PRO A 107 3.05 -14.68 -14.57
N ILE A 108 2.15 -14.48 -13.59
CA ILE A 108 1.83 -15.38 -12.47
C ILE A 108 0.34 -15.34 -12.19
N THR A 109 -0.16 -16.36 -11.51
CA THR A 109 -1.55 -16.52 -11.12
C THR A 109 -1.74 -16.35 -9.61
N LEU A 110 -2.99 -16.27 -9.15
CA LEU A 110 -3.29 -16.30 -7.72
C LEU A 110 -2.79 -17.59 -7.04
N ALA A 111 -2.80 -18.72 -7.76
CA ALA A 111 -2.30 -20.00 -7.25
C ALA A 111 -0.79 -19.98 -6.97
N ASP A 112 -0.02 -19.17 -7.70
CA ASP A 112 1.41 -18.99 -7.45
C ASP A 112 1.69 -18.19 -6.18
N LEU A 113 0.72 -17.38 -5.70
CA LEU A 113 0.83 -16.57 -4.49
C LEU A 113 0.21 -17.23 -3.25
N ALA A 114 -0.83 -18.03 -3.44
CA ALA A 114 -1.61 -18.63 -2.36
C ALA A 114 -0.77 -19.35 -1.28
N PRO A 115 0.27 -20.15 -1.62
CA PRO A 115 1.10 -20.81 -0.60
C PRO A 115 1.85 -19.86 0.34
N PHE A 116 2.08 -18.62 -0.09
CA PHE A 116 2.89 -17.64 0.65
C PHE A 116 2.03 -16.66 1.47
N LEU A 117 0.72 -16.60 1.20
CA LEU A 117 -0.22 -15.69 1.87
C LEU A 117 -0.29 -15.92 3.39
N PRO A 118 -0.33 -17.16 3.93
CA PRO A 118 -0.33 -17.36 5.39
C PRO A 118 0.92 -16.76 6.07
N THR A 119 2.09 -16.92 5.45
CA THR A 119 3.34 -16.32 5.95
C THR A 119 3.29 -14.81 5.87
N ALA A 120 2.81 -14.24 4.76
CA ALA A 120 2.65 -12.80 4.63
C ALA A 120 1.74 -12.22 5.72
N CYS A 121 0.59 -12.84 5.96
CA CYS A 121 -0.37 -12.44 7.00
C CYS A 121 0.23 -12.51 8.41
N ARG A 122 1.03 -13.54 8.72
CA ARG A 122 1.78 -13.65 9.98
C ARG A 122 2.78 -12.50 10.13
N VAL A 123 3.57 -12.20 9.09
CA VAL A 123 4.58 -11.14 9.15
C VAL A 123 3.93 -9.76 9.34
N VAL A 124 2.84 -9.45 8.63
CA VAL A 124 2.13 -8.17 8.84
C VAL A 124 1.14 -8.20 10.00
N SER A 125 1.12 -9.28 10.80
CA SER A 125 0.28 -9.40 12.00
C SER A 125 -1.20 -9.12 11.72
N CYS A 126 -1.82 -9.79 10.74
CA CYS A 126 -3.24 -9.64 10.43
C CYS A 126 -4.09 -10.92 10.60
N GLY A 127 -3.55 -11.94 11.29
CA GLY A 127 -4.23 -13.20 11.58
C GLY A 127 -4.22 -14.20 10.44
N GLU A 128 -5.09 -15.20 10.50
CA GLU A 128 -5.23 -16.20 9.44
C GLU A 128 -5.74 -15.59 8.12
N PRO A 129 -5.38 -16.18 6.96
CA PRO A 129 -5.69 -15.63 5.64
C PRO A 129 -7.15 -15.89 5.22
N VAL A 130 -8.12 -15.55 6.09
CA VAL A 130 -9.56 -15.67 5.84
C VAL A 130 -10.12 -14.32 5.40
N PHE A 131 -10.37 -14.18 4.10
CA PHE A 131 -10.84 -12.95 3.44
C PHE A 131 -12.26 -13.05 2.88
N GLU A 132 -12.95 -14.16 3.15
CA GLU A 132 -14.34 -14.37 2.77
C GLU A 132 -15.04 -15.11 3.92
N ALA A 133 -16.27 -14.71 4.22
CA ALA A 133 -17.13 -15.43 5.15
C ALA A 133 -18.60 -15.11 4.86
N PRO A 134 -19.51 -16.10 4.95
CA PRO A 134 -20.94 -15.86 4.77
C PRO A 134 -21.49 -14.93 5.84
N LEU A 135 -22.58 -14.23 5.53
CA LEU A 135 -23.34 -13.45 6.51
C LEU A 135 -24.49 -14.31 7.06
N PRO A 136 -24.45 -14.75 8.33
CA PRO A 136 -25.52 -15.59 8.86
C PRO A 136 -26.88 -14.88 8.77
N GLY A 137 -27.89 -15.59 8.26
CA GLY A 137 -29.27 -15.09 8.15
C GLY A 137 -29.56 -14.15 6.98
N ILE A 138 -28.57 -13.79 6.15
CA ILE A 138 -28.77 -12.96 4.96
C ILE A 138 -28.14 -13.63 3.75
N ARG A 139 -28.92 -13.84 2.68
CA ARG A 139 -28.44 -14.38 1.41
C ARG A 139 -28.90 -13.49 0.27
N ALA A 140 -27.99 -13.20 -0.65
CA ALA A 140 -28.34 -12.56 -1.91
C ALA A 140 -28.90 -13.61 -2.88
N ASN A 141 -30.10 -13.38 -3.41
CA ASN A 141 -30.68 -14.19 -4.49
C ASN A 141 -30.23 -13.70 -5.89
N ASP A 142 -29.25 -12.79 -5.93
CA ASP A 142 -28.62 -12.18 -7.11
C ASP A 142 -27.13 -12.09 -6.82
N ASP A 143 -26.31 -12.78 -7.60
CA ASP A 143 -24.86 -12.93 -7.41
C ASP A 143 -24.05 -11.85 -8.14
N ALA A 144 -24.67 -10.78 -8.65
CA ALA A 144 -23.97 -9.68 -9.30
C ALA A 144 -23.01 -8.95 -8.35
N PHE A 145 -23.32 -8.89 -7.05
CA PHE A 145 -22.43 -8.39 -6.00
C PHE A 145 -22.43 -9.34 -4.80
N THR A 146 -21.32 -9.36 -4.06
CA THR A 146 -21.22 -10.04 -2.78
C THR A 146 -20.79 -9.08 -1.67
N PHE A 147 -21.30 -9.32 -0.46
CA PHE A 147 -20.86 -8.71 0.80
C PHE A 147 -20.06 -9.68 1.67
N GLU A 148 -19.76 -10.87 1.16
CA GLU A 148 -19.06 -11.92 1.90
C GLU A 148 -17.56 -11.66 1.99
N SER A 149 -17.03 -10.78 1.14
CA SER A 149 -15.63 -10.38 1.18
C SER A 149 -15.31 -9.58 2.45
N LEU A 150 -14.22 -9.97 3.10
CA LEU A 150 -13.68 -9.40 4.32
C LEU A 150 -12.38 -8.65 4.06
N GLU A 151 -12.29 -7.44 4.61
CA GLU A 151 -11.04 -6.75 4.86
C GLU A 151 -10.52 -7.13 6.25
N ARG A 152 -9.20 -7.20 6.41
CA ARG A 152 -8.53 -7.43 7.70
C ARG A 152 -7.62 -6.28 8.05
N TRP A 153 -7.29 -6.13 9.33
CA TRP A 153 -6.31 -5.14 9.79
C TRP A 153 -5.20 -5.75 10.61
N SER A 154 -3.99 -5.27 10.34
CA SER A 154 -2.84 -5.48 11.18
C SER A 154 -3.09 -4.92 12.58
N GLY A 155 -3.01 -5.77 13.60
CA GLY A 155 -3.09 -5.32 14.99
C GLY A 155 -1.85 -4.55 15.45
N ARG A 156 -0.68 -4.77 14.81
CA ARG A 156 0.57 -4.04 15.05
C ARG A 156 1.18 -3.54 13.73
N PRO A 157 0.66 -2.45 13.15
CA PRO A 157 0.98 -2.02 11.78
C PRO A 157 2.45 -1.72 11.52
N ARG A 158 3.22 -1.31 12.53
CA ARG A 158 4.65 -1.03 12.37
C ARG A 158 5.43 -2.34 12.36
N VAL A 159 5.80 -2.83 11.18
CA VAL A 159 6.43 -4.15 10.98
C VAL A 159 7.73 -4.28 11.80
N GLN A 160 8.52 -3.21 11.85
CA GLN A 160 9.75 -3.18 12.62
C GLN A 160 9.53 -3.22 14.14
N VAL A 161 8.34 -2.84 14.61
CA VAL A 161 7.95 -2.93 16.02
C VAL A 161 7.32 -4.28 16.33
N SER A 162 6.55 -4.86 15.41
CA SER A 162 5.95 -6.19 15.60
C SER A 162 7.00 -7.30 15.64
N HIS A 163 8.17 -7.09 15.04
CA HIS A 163 9.29 -8.04 14.99
C HIS A 163 10.57 -7.52 15.67
N ALA A 164 10.45 -6.54 16.57
CA ALA A 164 11.61 -5.86 17.16
C ALA A 164 12.62 -6.84 17.80
N ASP A 165 12.13 -7.82 18.57
CA ASP A 165 12.97 -8.79 19.27
C ASP A 165 13.79 -9.63 18.28
N THR A 166 13.16 -10.16 17.23
CA THR A 166 13.83 -10.94 16.18
C THR A 166 14.88 -10.10 15.43
N LEU A 167 14.52 -8.88 15.02
CA LEU A 167 15.41 -8.01 14.25
C LEU A 167 16.63 -7.55 15.08
N ALA A 168 16.44 -7.37 16.39
CA ALA A 168 17.51 -7.00 17.30
C ALA A 168 18.44 -8.19 17.61
N ALA A 169 17.88 -9.37 17.87
CA ALA A 169 18.62 -10.53 18.38
C ALA A 169 19.32 -11.36 17.29
N ASP A 170 18.83 -11.38 16.05
CA ASP A 170 19.39 -12.22 15.00
C ASP A 170 20.63 -11.56 14.34
N PRO A 171 21.84 -12.14 14.45
CA PRO A 171 23.04 -11.58 13.85
C PRO A 171 23.10 -11.79 12.33
N ASP A 172 22.34 -12.74 11.77
CA ASP A 172 22.30 -13.01 10.33
C ASP A 172 21.32 -12.07 9.59
N ILE A 173 20.59 -11.23 10.34
CA ILE A 173 19.87 -10.07 9.81
C ILE A 173 20.65 -8.81 10.23
N ASP A 174 21.59 -8.38 9.40
CA ASP A 174 22.39 -7.17 9.62
C ASP A 174 21.66 -5.96 9.01
N ILE A 175 21.23 -5.00 9.83
CA ILE A 175 20.49 -3.82 9.40
C ILE A 175 21.36 -2.58 9.61
N ARG A 176 21.71 -1.89 8.52
CA ARG A 176 22.48 -0.64 8.56
C ARG A 176 21.60 0.56 8.26
N LEU A 177 21.54 1.46 9.22
CA LEU A 177 20.82 2.73 9.11
C LEU A 177 21.70 3.80 8.46
N HIS A 178 21.07 4.88 7.99
CA HIS A 178 21.73 5.99 7.30
C HIS A 178 22.60 5.57 6.10
N ALA A 179 22.23 4.47 5.46
CA ALA A 179 22.92 3.84 4.34
C ALA A 179 22.14 4.07 3.04
N THR A 180 22.31 5.24 2.41
CA THR A 180 21.60 5.54 1.16
C THR A 180 22.31 4.93 -0.03
N VAL A 181 21.71 3.94 -0.69
CA VAL A 181 22.26 3.37 -1.93
C VAL A 181 22.02 4.32 -3.10
N VAL A 182 23.08 4.67 -3.83
CA VAL A 182 23.05 5.61 -4.96
C VAL A 182 23.52 5.00 -6.29
N ASP A 183 24.12 3.82 -6.25
CA ASP A 183 24.59 3.12 -7.45
C ASP A 183 24.65 1.60 -7.23
N VAL A 184 24.63 0.88 -8.35
CA VAL A 184 24.93 -0.54 -8.46
C VAL A 184 26.08 -0.69 -9.45
N LEU A 185 27.17 -1.28 -8.98
CA LEU A 185 28.30 -1.63 -9.82
C LEU A 185 28.07 -3.04 -10.36
N PHE A 186 28.28 -3.23 -11.65
CA PHE A 186 28.14 -4.53 -12.31
C PHE A 186 29.49 -5.04 -12.80
N ASP A 187 29.58 -6.35 -13.01
CA ASP A 187 30.69 -6.98 -13.71
C ASP A 187 30.48 -6.98 -15.25
N GLU A 188 31.42 -7.58 -15.98
CA GLU A 188 31.38 -7.71 -17.45
C GLU A 188 30.21 -8.58 -17.94
N GLY A 189 29.75 -9.55 -17.12
CA GLY A 189 28.60 -10.40 -17.40
C GLY A 189 27.25 -9.75 -17.08
N GLY A 190 27.26 -8.49 -16.61
CA GLY A 190 26.05 -7.76 -16.26
C GLY A 190 25.47 -8.11 -14.89
N ALA A 191 26.15 -8.90 -14.06
CA ALA A 191 25.71 -9.18 -12.69
C ALA A 191 26.09 -8.04 -11.74
N ALA A 192 25.22 -7.72 -10.78
CA ALA A 192 25.51 -6.75 -9.74
C ALA A 192 26.59 -7.30 -8.80
N ARG A 193 27.75 -6.65 -8.73
CA ARG A 193 28.89 -7.06 -7.89
C ARG A 193 29.00 -6.27 -6.58
N ALA A 194 28.52 -5.03 -6.58
CA ALA A 194 28.53 -4.16 -5.41
C ALA A 194 27.49 -3.05 -5.50
N VAL A 195 27.16 -2.44 -4.37
CA VAL A 195 26.37 -1.19 -4.29
C VAL A 195 27.21 -0.06 -3.72
N VAL A 196 26.92 1.17 -4.14
CA VAL A 196 27.54 2.37 -3.57
C VAL A 196 26.60 3.00 -2.55
N VAL A 197 27.05 3.08 -1.31
CA VAL A 197 26.32 3.68 -0.18
C VAL A 197 26.88 5.06 0.10
N VAL A 198 25.99 6.03 0.33
CA VAL A 198 26.30 7.39 0.78
C VAL A 198 25.62 7.62 2.12
N ARG A 199 26.39 8.09 3.09
CA ARG A 199 25.87 8.51 4.40
C ARG A 199 25.57 10.01 4.43
N PRO A 200 24.80 10.50 5.41
CA PRO A 200 24.54 11.93 5.58
C PRO A 200 25.80 12.78 5.77
N SER A 201 26.89 12.18 6.27
CA SER A 201 28.21 12.80 6.37
C SER A 201 28.90 13.04 5.01
N GLY A 202 28.34 12.54 3.91
CA GLY A 202 28.97 12.53 2.58
C GLY A 202 29.92 11.35 2.35
N GLU A 203 30.17 10.54 3.39
CA GLU A 203 30.99 9.33 3.31
C GLU A 203 30.41 8.34 2.29
N ARG A 204 31.28 7.87 1.38
CA ARG A 204 30.93 6.90 0.34
C ARG A 204 31.62 5.56 0.59
N ARG A 205 30.87 4.46 0.51
CA ARG A 205 31.40 3.10 0.62
C ARG A 205 30.90 2.21 -0.50
N THR A 206 31.74 1.27 -0.91
CA THR A 206 31.38 0.24 -1.88
C THR A 206 31.17 -1.07 -1.14
N VAL A 207 29.95 -1.61 -1.21
CA VAL A 207 29.55 -2.80 -0.47
C VAL A 207 29.37 -3.95 -1.45
N PRO A 208 30.20 -5.01 -1.40
CA PRO A 208 30.05 -6.16 -2.28
C PRO A 208 28.72 -6.88 -2.02
N VAL A 209 28.12 -7.42 -3.09
CA VAL A 209 26.84 -8.15 -3.01
C VAL A 209 26.90 -9.43 -3.81
N THR A 210 26.23 -10.48 -3.31
CA THR A 210 26.06 -11.76 -4.04
C THR A 210 24.74 -11.78 -4.78
N ARG A 211 23.66 -11.38 -4.09
CA ARG A 211 22.33 -11.13 -4.66
C ARG A 211 21.83 -9.81 -4.12
N LEU A 212 21.17 -9.04 -4.97
CA LEU A 212 20.69 -7.71 -4.64
C LEU A 212 19.16 -7.65 -4.81
N VAL A 213 18.47 -7.09 -3.82
CA VAL A 213 17.02 -6.88 -3.87
C VAL A 213 16.72 -5.41 -3.59
N VAL A 214 16.05 -4.74 -4.53
CA VAL A 214 15.56 -3.38 -4.33
C VAL A 214 14.14 -3.44 -3.73
N ALA A 215 14.00 -2.96 -2.49
CA ALA A 215 12.75 -2.95 -1.72
C ALA A 215 12.44 -1.55 -1.14
N ALA A 216 12.77 -0.50 -1.88
CA ALA A 216 12.73 0.89 -1.42
C ALA A 216 11.34 1.56 -1.53
N GLY A 217 10.26 0.79 -1.72
CA GLY A 217 8.93 1.33 -2.06
C GLY A 217 8.78 1.60 -3.55
N GLY A 218 7.63 2.11 -4.02
CA GLY A 218 7.35 2.21 -5.46
C GLY A 218 8.25 3.22 -6.16
N LEU A 219 8.20 4.48 -5.71
CA LEU A 219 8.90 5.60 -6.36
C LEU A 219 10.41 5.58 -6.15
N GLU A 220 10.93 5.30 -4.95
CA GLU A 220 12.39 5.26 -4.74
C GLU A 220 13.06 4.06 -5.41
N THR A 221 12.37 2.92 -5.51
CA THR A 221 12.83 1.81 -6.37
C THR A 221 12.97 2.30 -7.80
N THR A 222 11.91 2.95 -8.32
CA THR A 222 11.91 3.48 -9.69
C THR A 222 13.00 4.51 -9.90
N ARG A 223 13.23 5.39 -8.92
CA ARG A 223 14.28 6.42 -8.95
C ARG A 223 15.67 5.82 -9.06
N LEU A 224 15.95 4.79 -8.25
CA LEU A 224 17.23 4.09 -8.31
C LEU A 224 17.41 3.42 -9.68
N LEU A 225 16.40 2.69 -10.18
CA LEU A 225 16.47 2.04 -11.49
C LEU A 225 16.64 3.04 -12.64
N LEU A 226 15.91 4.17 -12.63
CA LEU A 226 16.08 5.23 -13.63
C LEU A 226 17.47 5.85 -13.56
N SER A 227 18.04 5.99 -12.36
CA SER A 227 19.41 6.48 -12.18
C SER A 227 20.45 5.48 -12.73
N LEU A 228 20.20 4.18 -12.63
CA LEU A 228 21.01 3.15 -13.30
C LEU A 228 20.87 3.25 -14.82
N GLN A 229 19.65 3.39 -15.34
CA GLN A 229 19.40 3.56 -16.77
C GLN A 229 20.09 4.80 -17.34
N ARG A 230 20.09 5.93 -16.62
CA ARG A 230 20.81 7.14 -17.05
C ARG A 230 22.30 6.90 -17.30
N ARG A 231 22.93 5.99 -16.54
CA ARG A 231 24.34 5.59 -16.70
C ARG A 231 24.53 4.44 -17.69
N ARG A 232 23.51 3.60 -17.87
CA ARG A 232 23.49 2.46 -18.78
C ARG A 232 22.22 2.52 -19.63
N PRO A 233 22.20 3.35 -20.70
CA PRO A 233 20.97 3.74 -21.39
C PRO A 233 20.14 2.59 -21.96
N GLN A 234 20.74 1.42 -22.21
CA GLN A 234 20.06 0.27 -22.79
C GLN A 234 19.37 -0.65 -21.76
N MET A 235 19.61 -0.45 -20.46
CA MET A 235 18.90 -1.23 -19.43
C MET A 235 17.41 -0.97 -19.47
N PHE A 236 16.63 -1.97 -19.06
CA PHE A 236 15.18 -1.93 -18.89
C PHE A 236 14.44 -1.59 -20.18
N GLY A 237 14.89 -2.16 -21.30
CA GLY A 237 14.33 -1.90 -22.63
C GLY A 237 14.69 -0.54 -23.23
N GLY A 238 15.65 0.18 -22.63
CA GLY A 238 16.09 1.48 -23.09
C GLY A 238 15.16 2.66 -22.75
N PRO A 239 15.40 3.86 -23.31
CA PRO A 239 14.61 5.07 -23.02
C PRO A 239 13.11 4.94 -23.38
N ASP A 240 12.82 4.10 -24.37
CA ASP A 240 11.46 3.80 -24.82
C ASP A 240 10.84 2.58 -24.12
N GLY A 241 11.62 1.92 -23.26
CA GLY A 241 11.22 0.76 -22.49
C GLY A 241 10.17 1.06 -21.41
N PRO A 242 9.77 0.01 -20.66
CA PRO A 242 8.67 0.07 -19.71
C PRO A 242 8.98 0.85 -18.42
N LEU A 243 10.25 1.08 -18.09
CA LEU A 243 10.63 1.70 -16.82
C LEU A 243 10.06 3.12 -16.64
N GLY A 244 9.46 3.35 -15.47
CA GLY A 244 8.85 4.61 -15.08
C GLY A 244 7.46 4.87 -15.70
N ARG A 245 7.02 4.07 -16.67
CA ARG A 245 5.70 4.21 -17.31
C ARG A 245 4.61 3.49 -16.53
N HIS A 246 3.35 3.76 -16.88
CA HIS A 246 2.20 3.07 -16.30
C HIS A 246 2.07 3.25 -14.79
N TYR A 247 2.41 4.45 -14.31
CA TYR A 247 2.31 4.78 -12.91
C TYR A 247 0.84 4.80 -12.48
N MET A 248 0.48 3.91 -11.57
CA MET A 248 -0.86 3.75 -11.03
C MET A 248 -0.85 3.99 -9.52
N GLY A 249 -1.98 4.50 -9.05
CA GLY A 249 -2.43 4.42 -7.67
C GLY A 249 -3.80 3.77 -7.64
N HIS A 250 -4.81 4.48 -7.14
CA HIS A 250 -6.21 4.04 -7.22
C HIS A 250 -7.14 5.22 -7.40
N VAL A 251 -8.31 4.96 -7.97
CA VAL A 251 -9.42 5.91 -8.01
C VAL A 251 -10.25 5.71 -6.75
N ILE A 252 -10.09 6.63 -5.79
CA ILE A 252 -10.77 6.61 -4.48
C ILE A 252 -11.68 7.81 -4.32
N GLY A 253 -12.78 7.64 -3.59
CA GLY A 253 -13.64 8.75 -3.25
C GLY A 253 -14.99 8.34 -2.68
N GLU A 254 -15.89 9.32 -2.66
CA GLU A 254 -17.27 9.20 -2.20
C GLU A 254 -18.14 10.15 -3.02
N ILE A 255 -18.99 9.60 -3.89
CA ILE A 255 -19.91 10.38 -4.74
C ILE A 255 -21.39 10.12 -4.43
N ALA A 256 -21.67 9.21 -3.50
CA ALA A 256 -23.02 8.76 -3.15
C ALA A 256 -23.10 8.38 -1.67
N ASP A 257 -24.33 8.28 -1.17
CA ASP A 257 -24.68 7.75 0.14
C ASP A 257 -25.48 6.45 -0.03
N ILE A 258 -25.26 5.48 0.85
CA ILE A 258 -26.03 4.23 0.94
C ILE A 258 -26.98 4.30 2.13
N THR A 259 -28.19 3.77 1.97
CA THR A 259 -29.12 3.50 3.07
C THR A 259 -29.46 2.01 3.09
N PHE A 260 -29.18 1.34 4.22
CA PHE A 260 -29.50 -0.08 4.39
C PHE A 260 -30.98 -0.30 4.66
N ALA A 261 -31.52 -1.44 4.21
CA ALA A 261 -32.92 -1.82 4.43
C ALA A 261 -33.19 -2.48 5.79
N SER A 262 -32.15 -2.91 6.52
CA SER A 262 -32.30 -3.59 7.80
C SER A 262 -31.15 -3.30 8.76
N GLU A 263 -31.44 -3.45 10.06
CA GLU A 263 -30.44 -3.37 11.12
C GLU A 263 -29.35 -4.44 10.99
N ALA A 264 -29.72 -5.63 10.52
CA ALA A 264 -28.78 -6.73 10.36
C ALA A 264 -27.69 -6.40 9.33
N LEU A 265 -28.08 -5.78 8.19
CA LEU A 265 -27.12 -5.27 7.20
C LEU A 265 -26.27 -4.13 7.78
N ASP A 266 -26.91 -3.15 8.43
CA ASP A 266 -26.21 -2.04 9.09
C ASP A 266 -25.14 -2.52 10.09
N THR A 267 -25.46 -3.54 10.88
CA THR A 267 -24.54 -4.15 11.84
C THR A 267 -23.40 -4.91 11.16
N ALA A 268 -23.69 -5.61 10.05
CA ALA A 268 -22.73 -6.46 9.35
C ALA A 268 -21.54 -5.71 8.72
N PHE A 269 -21.70 -4.41 8.46
CA PHE A 269 -20.64 -3.57 7.87
C PHE A 269 -19.82 -2.77 8.90
N ALA A 270 -20.14 -2.88 10.18
CA ALA A 270 -19.30 -2.34 11.25
C ALA A 270 -18.00 -3.16 11.40
N PHE A 271 -17.01 -2.59 12.09
CA PHE A 271 -15.83 -3.35 12.49
C PHE A 271 -16.21 -4.45 13.49
N ALA A 272 -15.88 -5.69 13.16
CA ALA A 272 -16.01 -6.84 14.04
C ALA A 272 -14.62 -7.40 14.37
N ARG A 273 -14.55 -8.26 15.39
CA ARG A 273 -13.38 -9.10 15.63
C ARG A 273 -13.71 -10.53 15.21
N ASP A 274 -12.76 -11.20 14.59
CA ASP A 274 -12.86 -12.65 14.40
C ASP A 274 -12.58 -13.41 15.72
N ASP A 275 -12.65 -14.74 15.65
CA ASP A 275 -12.39 -15.67 16.75
C ASP A 275 -10.99 -15.52 17.36
N GLN A 276 -10.03 -15.06 16.57
CA GLN A 276 -8.65 -14.78 16.98
C GLN A 276 -8.44 -13.34 17.48
N GLY A 277 -9.48 -12.50 17.48
CA GLY A 277 -9.42 -11.13 17.98
C GLY A 277 -8.86 -10.10 17.00
N TRP A 278 -8.71 -10.44 15.72
CA TRP A 278 -8.31 -9.51 14.66
C TRP A 278 -9.50 -8.76 14.12
N TYR A 279 -9.32 -7.48 13.80
CA TYR A 279 -10.39 -6.68 13.21
C TYR A 279 -10.66 -7.08 11.76
N VAL A 280 -11.93 -7.28 11.46
CA VAL A 280 -12.46 -7.55 10.13
C VAL A 280 -13.62 -6.63 9.79
N ARG A 281 -13.88 -6.42 8.51
CA ARG A 281 -15.02 -5.64 8.02
C ARG A 281 -15.48 -6.14 6.66
N ARG A 282 -16.78 -6.09 6.41
CA ARG A 282 -17.36 -6.42 5.10
C ARG A 282 -17.25 -5.28 4.11
N ARG A 283 -17.18 -5.65 2.84
CA ARG A 283 -17.23 -4.75 1.69
C ARG A 283 -18.10 -5.38 0.60
N PHE A 284 -18.72 -4.52 -0.20
CA PHE A 284 -19.39 -4.95 -1.42
C PHE A 284 -18.37 -5.02 -2.56
N VAL A 285 -18.39 -6.12 -3.31
CA VAL A 285 -17.57 -6.28 -4.52
C VAL A 285 -18.44 -6.84 -5.64
N PRO A 286 -18.29 -6.34 -6.89
CA PRO A 286 -18.97 -6.93 -8.03
C PRO A 286 -18.39 -8.30 -8.32
N SER A 287 -19.24 -9.25 -8.70
CA SER A 287 -18.80 -10.61 -9.01
C SER A 287 -17.92 -10.64 -10.26
N PRO A 288 -17.04 -11.64 -10.39
CA PRO A 288 -16.20 -11.74 -11.58
C PRO A 288 -17.00 -11.88 -12.88
N ALA A 289 -18.22 -12.42 -12.84
CA ALA A 289 -19.12 -12.51 -13.98
C ALA A 289 -19.63 -11.12 -14.40
N LEU A 290 -20.13 -10.32 -13.44
CA LEU A 290 -20.58 -8.95 -13.71
C LEU A 290 -19.44 -8.07 -14.24
N GLN A 291 -18.24 -8.20 -13.66
CA GLN A 291 -17.08 -7.46 -14.12
C GLN A 291 -16.69 -7.81 -15.56
N ALA A 292 -16.77 -9.09 -15.94
CA ALA A 292 -16.49 -9.53 -17.30
C ALA A 292 -17.58 -9.06 -18.30
N GLU A 293 -18.86 -9.18 -17.94
CA GLU A 293 -20.00 -8.79 -18.78
C GLU A 293 -19.98 -7.29 -19.13
N HIS A 294 -19.69 -6.45 -18.14
CA HIS A 294 -19.72 -4.99 -18.31
C HIS A 294 -18.34 -4.36 -18.51
N ASN A 295 -17.29 -5.17 -18.67
CA ASN A 295 -15.89 -4.73 -18.76
C ASN A 295 -15.51 -3.73 -17.65
N LEU A 296 -15.86 -4.07 -16.40
CA LEU A 296 -15.59 -3.22 -15.25
C LEU A 296 -14.13 -3.35 -14.81
N LEU A 297 -13.56 -2.23 -14.38
CA LEU A 297 -12.38 -2.24 -13.54
C LEU A 297 -12.73 -2.84 -12.18
N ASN A 298 -11.74 -3.44 -11.51
CA ASN A 298 -11.99 -4.00 -10.19
C ASN A 298 -12.30 -2.87 -9.21
N VAL A 299 -13.30 -3.03 -8.34
CA VAL A 299 -13.78 -1.99 -7.42
C VAL A 299 -14.45 -2.61 -6.19
N ALA A 300 -14.33 -1.94 -5.06
CA ALA A 300 -15.06 -2.28 -3.84
C ALA A 300 -15.76 -1.07 -3.23
N PHE A 301 -16.87 -1.33 -2.55
CA PHE A 301 -17.66 -0.32 -1.85
C PHE A 301 -17.85 -0.66 -0.37
N TRP A 302 -17.85 0.35 0.50
CA TRP A 302 -18.20 0.18 1.91
C TRP A 302 -18.78 1.47 2.50
N PRO A 303 -19.67 1.36 3.51
CA PRO A 303 -20.16 2.53 4.20
C PRO A 303 -19.04 3.21 5.01
N VAL A 304 -19.07 4.53 5.05
CA VAL A 304 -18.21 5.35 5.90
C VAL A 304 -19.05 6.27 6.78
N ILE A 305 -18.50 6.61 7.94
CA ILE A 305 -19.14 7.58 8.83
C ILE A 305 -19.31 8.93 8.11
N PRO A 306 -20.33 9.72 8.48
CA PRO A 306 -20.40 11.12 8.06
C PRO A 306 -19.09 11.85 8.32
N ARG A 307 -18.77 12.82 7.47
CA ARG A 307 -17.57 13.65 7.63
C ARG A 307 -17.57 14.26 9.04
N MET A 308 -16.53 13.98 9.82
CA MET A 308 -16.42 14.47 11.21
C MET A 308 -16.51 15.99 11.31
N ALA A 309 -16.05 16.70 10.27
CA ALA A 309 -16.12 18.16 10.17
C ALA A 309 -17.51 18.72 9.88
N ASP A 310 -18.49 17.90 9.49
CA ASP A 310 -19.86 18.33 9.24
C ASP A 310 -20.73 18.06 10.47
N ALA A 311 -20.91 19.07 11.33
CA ALA A 311 -21.75 18.97 12.51
C ALA A 311 -23.23 18.64 12.24
N GLY A 312 -23.69 18.66 10.98
CA GLY A 312 -25.01 18.17 10.58
C GLY A 312 -25.27 16.72 10.96
N HIS A 313 -24.21 15.92 11.16
CA HIS A 313 -24.31 14.52 11.61
C HIS A 313 -24.94 14.38 13.03
N GLY A 314 -25.00 15.44 13.84
CA GLY A 314 -25.74 15.49 15.12
C GLY A 314 -25.26 14.56 16.26
N ASN A 315 -24.06 13.97 16.16
CA ASN A 315 -23.57 12.88 17.01
C ASN A 315 -22.51 13.38 18.01
N ALA A 316 -22.72 13.19 19.31
CA ALA A 316 -21.83 13.72 20.34
C ALA A 316 -20.40 13.16 20.25
N LEU A 317 -20.22 11.87 19.96
CA LEU A 317 -18.89 11.24 19.84
C LEU A 317 -18.10 11.76 18.63
N LEU A 318 -18.73 11.84 17.45
CA LEU A 318 -18.07 12.36 16.24
C LEU A 318 -17.67 13.84 16.42
N SER A 319 -18.54 14.65 17.05
CA SER A 319 -18.23 16.05 17.36
C SER A 319 -17.14 16.20 18.43
N LEU A 320 -17.12 15.33 19.44
CA LEU A 320 -16.04 15.28 20.43
C LEU A 320 -14.70 14.91 19.77
N ALA A 321 -14.70 13.88 18.92
CA ALA A 321 -13.52 13.46 18.17
C ALA A 321 -13.00 14.58 17.26
N PHE A 322 -13.88 15.26 16.53
CA PHE A 322 -13.51 16.44 15.72
C PHE A 322 -12.85 17.52 16.58
N LEU A 323 -13.44 17.89 17.72
CA LEU A 323 -12.92 18.94 18.59
C LEU A 323 -11.55 18.57 19.19
N VAL A 324 -11.38 17.32 19.63
CA VAL A 324 -10.10 16.81 20.15
C VAL A 324 -9.01 16.82 19.06
N LEU A 325 -9.32 16.34 17.86
CA LEU A 325 -8.38 16.33 16.74
C LEU A 325 -8.06 17.74 16.19
N SER A 326 -8.95 18.71 16.45
CA SER A 326 -8.73 20.13 16.14
C SER A 326 -7.73 20.82 17.04
N PHE A 327 -7.43 20.26 18.22
CA PHE A 327 -6.42 20.80 19.10
C PHE A 327 -5.05 20.25 18.71
N ASP A 328 -4.26 21.06 17.99
CA ASP A 328 -3.01 20.65 17.34
C ASP A 328 -2.06 19.77 18.19
N PRO A 329 -1.76 20.09 19.47
CA PRO A 329 -0.88 19.24 20.28
C PRO A 329 -1.41 17.82 20.46
N VAL A 330 -2.72 17.67 20.71
CA VAL A 330 -3.36 16.36 20.92
C VAL A 330 -3.62 15.66 19.59
N GLY A 331 -4.11 16.39 18.59
CA GLY A 331 -4.40 15.85 17.27
C GLY A 331 -3.16 15.23 16.60
N ARG A 332 -2.01 15.92 16.68
CA ARG A 332 -0.73 15.43 16.13
C ARG A 332 -0.17 14.22 16.90
N ALA A 333 -0.48 14.09 18.18
CA ALA A 333 -0.11 12.92 18.98
C ALA A 333 -0.98 11.69 18.64
N LEU A 334 -2.26 11.90 18.34
CA LEU A 334 -3.22 10.80 18.10
C LEU A 334 -3.24 10.31 16.66
N LEU A 335 -3.09 11.20 15.67
CA LEU A 335 -3.14 10.87 14.26
C LEU A 335 -1.95 11.46 13.50
N PRO A 336 -1.38 10.71 12.53
CA PRO A 336 -0.48 11.29 11.54
C PRO A 336 -1.11 12.51 10.87
N GLU A 337 -0.33 13.57 10.66
CA GLU A 337 -0.84 14.87 10.19
C GLU A 337 -1.62 14.76 8.87
N ALA A 338 -1.15 13.93 7.94
CA ALA A 338 -1.83 13.65 6.67
C ALA A 338 -3.27 13.15 6.86
N LEU A 339 -3.49 12.27 7.85
CA LEU A 339 -4.81 11.77 8.19
C LEU A 339 -5.60 12.80 8.97
N ARG A 340 -4.97 13.56 9.86
CA ARG A 340 -5.65 14.56 10.70
C ARG A 340 -6.27 15.68 9.85
N VAL A 341 -5.52 16.23 8.90
CA VAL A 341 -5.99 17.33 8.02
C VAL A 341 -7.20 16.91 7.19
N ARG A 342 -7.31 15.63 6.80
CA ARG A 342 -8.49 15.09 6.11
C ARG A 342 -9.75 15.09 6.98
N HIS A 343 -9.62 14.89 8.29
CA HIS A 343 -10.76 14.87 9.21
C HIS A 343 -11.09 16.24 9.79
N VAL A 344 -10.12 17.15 9.86
CA VAL A 344 -10.24 18.46 10.48
C VAL A 344 -9.71 19.57 9.56
N PRO A 345 -10.53 20.02 8.59
CA PRO A 345 -10.20 21.20 7.79
C PRO A 345 -10.12 22.46 8.66
N LYS A 346 -9.24 23.39 8.32
CA LYS A 346 -8.97 24.60 9.14
C LYS A 346 -10.18 25.56 9.25
N ALA A 347 -11.05 25.60 8.24
CA ALA A 347 -12.14 26.57 8.12
C ALA A 347 -13.51 25.99 8.52
N VAL A 348 -13.60 25.35 9.69
CA VAL A 348 -14.84 24.70 10.17
C VAL A 348 -15.32 25.34 11.47
N ALA A 349 -16.59 25.72 11.52
CA ALA A 349 -17.21 26.31 12.70
C ALA A 349 -17.33 25.29 13.84
N ARG A 350 -16.80 25.62 15.02
CA ARG A 350 -16.76 24.70 16.18
C ARG A 350 -18.04 24.69 17.02
N TRP A 351 -18.80 25.79 17.01
CA TRP A 351 -20.01 25.93 17.84
C TRP A 351 -21.07 24.85 17.58
N PRO A 352 -21.40 24.50 16.32
CA PRO A 352 -22.30 23.39 16.04
C PRO A 352 -21.85 22.04 16.66
N HIS A 353 -20.55 21.78 16.69
CA HIS A 353 -19.99 20.58 17.34
C HIS A 353 -20.13 20.62 18.87
N LEU A 354 -19.91 21.78 19.48
CA LEU A 354 -20.13 21.97 20.92
C LEU A 354 -21.59 21.71 21.31
N ARG A 355 -22.55 22.16 20.48
CA ARG A 355 -23.98 21.84 20.68
C ARG A 355 -24.24 20.33 20.63
N ASN A 356 -23.66 19.62 19.67
CA ASN A 356 -23.81 18.17 19.57
C ASN A 356 -23.23 17.45 20.78
N VAL A 357 -22.04 17.87 21.25
CA VAL A 357 -21.41 17.33 22.46
C VAL A 357 -22.28 17.60 23.69
N GLY A 358 -22.83 18.80 23.84
CA GLY A 358 -23.68 19.16 24.98
C GLY A 358 -24.98 18.35 25.07
N ARG A 359 -25.45 17.73 23.98
CA ARG A 359 -26.63 16.86 23.99
C ARG A 359 -26.40 15.54 24.72
N ASP A 360 -25.17 15.01 24.72
CA ASP A 360 -24.85 13.72 25.33
C ASP A 360 -23.34 13.56 25.65
N LEU A 361 -22.81 14.52 26.43
CA LEU A 361 -21.38 14.55 26.79
C LEU A 361 -20.94 13.31 27.59
N PRO A 362 -21.68 12.83 28.61
CA PRO A 362 -21.24 11.67 29.39
C PRO A 362 -21.03 10.42 28.52
N ALA A 363 -21.98 10.09 27.64
CA ALA A 363 -21.84 8.93 26.76
C ALA A 363 -20.71 9.13 25.75
N ALA A 364 -20.55 10.34 25.21
CA ALA A 364 -19.46 10.65 24.28
C ALA A 364 -18.07 10.49 24.94
N VAL A 365 -17.91 10.90 26.20
CA VAL A 365 -16.65 10.73 26.95
C VAL A 365 -16.35 9.25 27.20
N VAL A 366 -17.32 8.47 27.65
CA VAL A 366 -17.14 7.02 27.88
C VAL A 366 -16.80 6.29 26.58
N ALA A 367 -17.53 6.59 25.50
CA ALA A 367 -17.27 6.01 24.19
C ALA A 367 -15.90 6.44 23.64
N GLY A 368 -15.53 7.71 23.81
CA GLY A 368 -14.21 8.23 23.45
C GLY A 368 -13.08 7.54 24.21
N ALA A 369 -13.21 7.38 25.52
CA ALA A 369 -12.23 6.66 26.35
C ALA A 369 -12.08 5.19 25.90
N ARG A 370 -13.20 4.52 25.56
CA ARG A 370 -13.17 3.17 24.99
C ARG A 370 -12.43 3.11 23.66
N VAL A 371 -12.68 4.07 22.76
CA VAL A 371 -11.98 4.16 21.46
C VAL A 371 -10.48 4.37 21.67
N VAL A 372 -10.09 5.25 22.59
CA VAL A 372 -8.67 5.48 22.94
C VAL A 372 -8.03 4.19 23.48
N TRP A 373 -8.68 3.51 24.43
CA TRP A 373 -8.20 2.23 24.94
C TRP A 373 -8.05 1.17 23.83
N GLN A 374 -9.07 1.00 22.99
CA GLN A 374 -9.03 0.03 21.88
C GLN A 374 -8.00 0.38 20.82
N ARG A 375 -7.63 1.65 20.67
CA ARG A 375 -6.66 2.10 19.67
C ARG A 375 -5.21 2.09 20.15
N TYR A 376 -4.97 2.31 21.44
CA TYR A 376 -3.60 2.47 21.98
C TYR A 376 -3.24 1.50 23.11
N GLY A 377 -4.22 0.94 23.83
CA GLY A 377 -4.00 0.02 24.97
C GLY A 377 -4.34 -1.45 24.68
N ALA A 378 -5.24 -1.73 23.73
CA ALA A 378 -5.61 -3.09 23.38
C ALA A 378 -4.54 -3.81 22.55
N ALA A 379 -4.47 -5.15 22.67
CA ALA A 379 -3.54 -5.99 21.91
C ALA A 379 -3.70 -5.84 20.39
N THR A 380 -4.96 -5.81 19.92
CA THR A 380 -5.30 -5.50 18.53
C THR A 380 -5.81 -4.07 18.45
N ARG A 381 -5.08 -3.23 17.71
CA ARG A 381 -5.44 -1.83 17.48
C ARG A 381 -6.75 -1.69 16.71
N LEU A 382 -7.68 -0.87 17.23
CA LEU A 382 -8.88 -0.45 16.50
C LEU A 382 -8.50 0.33 15.22
N PRO A 383 -8.91 -0.12 14.02
CA PRO A 383 -8.51 0.49 12.76
C PRO A 383 -9.01 1.93 12.58
N GLY A 384 -10.30 2.12 12.79
CA GLY A 384 -10.99 3.37 12.58
C GLY A 384 -12.29 3.43 13.38
N LEU A 385 -12.89 4.61 13.39
CA LEU A 385 -14.17 4.82 14.04
C LEU A 385 -15.30 4.49 13.06
N PHE A 386 -16.27 3.68 13.49
CA PHE A 386 -17.53 3.48 12.78
C PHE A 386 -18.68 3.71 13.77
N VAL A 387 -19.52 4.70 13.51
CA VAL A 387 -20.64 5.09 14.37
C VAL A 387 -21.93 4.81 13.63
N ARG A 388 -22.71 3.86 14.16
CA ARG A 388 -24.03 3.53 13.62
C ARG A 388 -25.01 4.68 13.87
N ASN A 389 -25.98 4.88 12.98
CA ASN A 389 -27.01 5.90 13.13
C ASN A 389 -28.42 5.34 12.88
N PRO A 390 -29.48 5.93 13.47
CA PRO A 390 -30.85 5.41 13.36
C PRO A 390 -31.42 5.38 11.94
N GLY A 391 -30.88 6.19 11.02
CA GLY A 391 -31.31 6.22 9.63
C GLY A 391 -30.61 5.19 8.74
N TRP A 392 -29.66 4.41 9.29
CA TRP A 392 -28.80 3.45 8.58
C TRP A 392 -28.22 4.00 7.27
N ARG A 393 -27.98 5.32 7.24
CA ARG A 393 -27.51 6.08 6.08
C ARG A 393 -26.06 6.48 6.28
N TYR A 394 -25.22 6.22 5.29
CA TYR A 394 -23.78 6.42 5.35
C TYR A 394 -23.27 6.96 4.02
N GLY A 395 -22.14 7.65 4.03
CA GLY A 395 -21.40 7.87 2.78
C GLY A 395 -20.96 6.52 2.22
N LEU A 396 -20.99 6.35 0.90
CA LEU A 396 -20.44 5.18 0.25
C LEU A 396 -19.05 5.50 -0.27
N SER A 397 -18.03 4.91 0.35
CA SER A 397 -16.67 4.98 -0.16
C SER A 397 -16.48 3.92 -1.23
N TYR A 398 -15.78 4.29 -2.29
CA TYR A 398 -15.28 3.35 -3.28
C TYR A 398 -13.75 3.36 -3.32
N HIS A 399 -13.19 2.22 -3.70
CA HIS A 399 -11.78 2.06 -4.03
C HIS A 399 -11.72 1.23 -5.28
N SER A 400 -11.21 1.83 -6.36
CA SER A 400 -11.20 1.24 -7.70
C SER A 400 -9.78 1.13 -8.20
N GLU A 401 -9.56 0.09 -9.00
CA GLU A 401 -8.43 -0.04 -9.90
C GLU A 401 -8.33 1.18 -10.82
N GLN A 402 -7.08 1.55 -11.15
CA GLN A 402 -6.74 2.52 -12.17
C GLN A 402 -6.15 1.78 -13.37
N SER A 403 -6.55 2.17 -14.58
CA SER A 403 -5.95 1.60 -15.79
C SER A 403 -4.46 2.02 -15.94
N PRO A 404 -3.59 1.13 -16.43
CA PRO A 404 -2.15 1.39 -16.59
C PRO A 404 -1.85 2.23 -17.83
N TRP A 405 -2.18 3.52 -17.83
CA TRP A 405 -1.89 4.45 -18.93
C TRP A 405 -0.38 4.75 -19.05
N ALA A 406 0.19 4.62 -20.24
CA ALA A 406 1.64 4.77 -20.46
C ALA A 406 2.14 6.20 -20.19
N GLU A 407 1.28 7.18 -20.44
CA GLU A 407 1.50 8.61 -20.21
C GLU A 407 1.48 9.01 -18.73
N SER A 408 0.84 8.22 -17.85
CA SER A 408 1.02 8.35 -16.41
C SER A 408 2.39 7.76 -16.07
N ARG A 409 3.37 8.60 -15.73
CA ARG A 409 4.76 8.16 -15.62
C ARG A 409 5.63 9.01 -14.71
N VAL A 410 6.76 8.42 -14.36
CA VAL A 410 7.81 8.99 -13.52
C VAL A 410 9.09 9.08 -14.36
N ARG A 411 9.80 10.21 -14.22
CA ARG A 411 11.08 10.47 -14.88
C ARG A 411 12.09 11.03 -13.89
N LEU A 412 13.35 11.12 -14.27
CA LEU A 412 14.33 11.91 -13.53
C LEU A 412 14.22 13.38 -13.91
N ASP A 413 14.40 14.24 -12.92
CA ASP A 413 14.61 15.68 -13.03
C ASP A 413 16.12 15.96 -13.17
N ASP A 414 16.48 17.17 -13.58
CA ASP A 414 17.88 17.66 -13.62
C ASP A 414 18.40 18.02 -12.22
N ARG A 415 17.50 18.36 -11.29
CA ARG A 415 17.88 18.65 -9.90
C ARG A 415 18.36 17.38 -9.19
N ILE A 416 19.50 17.48 -8.53
CA ILE A 416 20.07 16.41 -7.70
C ILE A 416 19.83 16.65 -6.21
N ASP A 417 19.74 15.57 -5.44
CA ASP A 417 19.69 15.62 -3.98
C ASP A 417 21.09 15.67 -3.35
N ALA A 418 21.15 15.75 -2.02
CA ALA A 418 22.42 15.84 -1.26
C ALA A 418 23.31 14.59 -1.39
N THR A 419 22.78 13.47 -1.88
CA THR A 419 23.55 12.23 -2.13
C THR A 419 24.04 12.13 -3.58
N GLY A 420 23.66 13.08 -4.43
CA GLY A 420 23.99 13.12 -5.86
C GLY A 420 23.02 12.35 -6.75
N LEU A 421 21.90 11.84 -6.20
CA LEU A 421 20.87 11.21 -7.02
C LEU A 421 19.94 12.28 -7.61
N PRO A 422 19.55 12.16 -8.89
CA PRO A 422 18.51 13.01 -9.45
C PRO A 422 17.18 12.82 -8.71
N ARG A 423 16.42 13.92 -8.58
CA ARG A 423 15.05 13.90 -8.06
C ARG A 423 14.10 13.31 -9.10
N LEU A 424 12.90 12.96 -8.66
CA LEU A 424 11.85 12.52 -9.57
C LEU A 424 11.06 13.71 -10.11
N HIS A 425 10.64 13.61 -11.37
CA HIS A 425 9.51 14.34 -11.91
C HIS A 425 8.33 13.36 -12.08
N ILE A 426 7.25 13.58 -11.35
CA ILE A 426 6.07 12.71 -11.28
C ILE A 426 4.95 13.34 -12.09
N ASP A 427 4.60 12.71 -13.20
CA ASP A 427 3.48 13.05 -14.06
C ASP A 427 2.40 11.98 -13.90
N TYR A 428 1.69 12.04 -12.77
CA TYR A 428 0.63 11.09 -12.43
C TYR A 428 -0.69 11.54 -13.04
N ARG A 429 -1.23 10.72 -13.95
CA ARG A 429 -2.40 11.06 -14.76
C ARG A 429 -3.53 10.07 -14.53
N VAL A 430 -4.75 10.58 -14.55
CA VAL A 430 -5.95 9.74 -14.67
C VAL A 430 -6.84 10.17 -15.81
N HIS A 431 -7.46 9.15 -16.39
CA HIS A 431 -8.31 9.29 -17.54
C HIS A 431 -9.78 9.27 -17.13
N GLU A 432 -10.58 10.01 -17.87
CA GLU A 432 -12.03 10.02 -17.70
C GLU A 432 -12.67 8.63 -17.86
N ASN A 433 -11.98 7.71 -18.53
CA ASN A 433 -12.43 6.33 -18.70
C ASN A 433 -12.48 5.59 -17.36
N ASP A 434 -11.51 5.83 -16.48
CA ASP A 434 -11.49 5.25 -15.14
C ASP A 434 -12.65 5.82 -14.29
N ALA A 435 -12.93 7.13 -14.42
CA ALA A 435 -14.07 7.77 -13.76
C ALA A 435 -15.42 7.22 -14.27
N ARG A 436 -15.57 7.05 -15.58
CA ARG A 436 -16.77 6.44 -16.19
C ARG A 436 -16.96 4.99 -15.73
N ALA A 437 -15.89 4.22 -15.57
CA ALA A 437 -15.96 2.86 -15.03
C ALA A 437 -16.46 2.84 -13.58
N VAL A 438 -15.97 3.76 -12.74
CA VAL A 438 -16.45 3.92 -11.35
C VAL A 438 -17.95 4.26 -11.33
N VAL A 439 -18.42 5.22 -12.14
CA VAL A 439 -19.84 5.59 -12.20
C VAL A 439 -20.69 4.40 -12.65
N ARG A 440 -20.27 3.68 -13.69
CA ARG A 440 -20.97 2.46 -14.16
C ARG A 440 -21.10 1.41 -13.06
N ALA A 441 -20.04 1.20 -12.26
CA ALA A 441 -20.10 0.26 -11.14
C ALA A 441 -21.09 0.71 -10.05
N HIS A 442 -21.19 2.01 -9.77
CA HIS A 442 -22.21 2.54 -8.84
C HIS A 442 -23.62 2.35 -9.38
N ASP A 443 -23.86 2.58 -10.67
CA ASP A 443 -25.19 2.40 -11.29
C ASP A 443 -25.63 0.93 -11.23
N LEU A 444 -24.72 0.00 -11.53
CA LEU A 444 -24.97 -1.45 -11.40
C LEU A 444 -25.22 -1.85 -9.94
N PHE A 445 -24.45 -1.28 -9.00
CA PHE A 445 -24.63 -1.52 -7.58
C PHE A 445 -25.97 -0.99 -7.05
N ALA A 446 -26.38 0.20 -7.48
CA ALA A 446 -27.68 0.78 -7.14
C ALA A 446 -28.84 -0.11 -7.64
N GLY A 447 -28.74 -0.59 -8.88
CA GLY A 447 -29.70 -1.54 -9.43
C GLY A 447 -29.76 -2.86 -8.65
N TRP A 448 -28.61 -3.40 -8.25
CA TRP A 448 -28.53 -4.62 -7.45
C TRP A 448 -29.13 -4.44 -6.04
N LEU A 449 -28.84 -3.33 -5.36
CA LEU A 449 -29.44 -3.01 -4.05
C LEU A 449 -30.97 -2.95 -4.13
N ALA A 450 -31.51 -2.33 -5.19
CA ALA A 450 -32.95 -2.23 -5.41
C ALA A 450 -33.60 -3.59 -5.67
N ARG A 451 -33.02 -4.43 -6.54
CA ARG A 451 -33.55 -5.76 -6.86
C ARG A 451 -33.51 -6.73 -5.68
N THR A 452 -32.45 -6.66 -4.86
CA THR A 452 -32.27 -7.53 -3.69
C THR A 452 -33.03 -7.03 -2.46
N GLY A 453 -33.46 -5.77 -2.45
CA GLY A 453 -34.10 -5.14 -1.29
C GLY A 453 -33.13 -4.87 -0.14
N PHE A 454 -31.82 -4.84 -0.38
CA PHE A 454 -30.81 -4.60 0.66
C PHE A 454 -30.59 -3.12 0.99
N GLY A 455 -31.09 -2.22 0.15
CA GLY A 455 -31.01 -0.80 0.40
C GLY A 455 -31.23 0.04 -0.85
N ARG A 456 -30.74 1.26 -0.80
CA ARG A 456 -30.72 2.19 -1.94
C ARG A 456 -29.48 3.07 -1.91
N LEU A 457 -29.16 3.62 -3.08
CA LEU A 457 -28.07 4.56 -3.28
C LEU A 457 -28.63 5.93 -3.67
N ASP A 458 -28.11 6.99 -3.05
CA ASP A 458 -28.41 8.39 -3.39
C ASP A 458 -27.12 9.10 -3.81
N TYR A 459 -27.02 9.56 -5.06
CA TYR A 459 -25.89 10.40 -5.48
C TYR A 459 -25.92 11.77 -4.80
N ARG A 460 -24.75 12.32 -4.48
CA ARG A 460 -24.59 13.63 -3.83
C ARG A 460 -24.70 14.81 -4.81
N GLN A 461 -24.79 14.51 -6.09
CA GLN A 461 -24.87 15.44 -7.21
C GLN A 461 -25.83 14.87 -8.28
N PRO A 462 -26.33 15.69 -9.21
CA PRO A 462 -27.07 15.21 -10.38
C PRO A 462 -26.28 14.17 -11.17
N ALA A 463 -26.97 13.20 -11.77
CA ALA A 463 -26.35 12.03 -12.39
C ALA A 463 -25.36 12.40 -13.52
N GLU A 464 -25.67 13.43 -14.29
CA GLU A 464 -24.85 13.96 -15.37
C GLU A 464 -23.50 14.53 -14.89
N GLN A 465 -23.37 14.86 -13.60
CA GLN A 465 -22.16 15.38 -12.98
C GLN A 465 -21.32 14.30 -12.27
N ASN A 466 -21.76 13.03 -12.26
CA ASN A 466 -21.09 11.95 -11.54
C ASN A 466 -19.64 11.74 -11.99
N VAL A 467 -19.38 11.78 -13.31
CA VAL A 467 -18.02 11.61 -13.86
C VAL A 467 -17.11 12.76 -13.42
N GLU A 468 -17.59 14.00 -13.51
CA GLU A 468 -16.85 15.18 -13.05
C GLU A 468 -16.59 15.12 -11.54
N ALA A 469 -17.55 14.64 -10.75
CA ALA A 469 -17.38 14.46 -9.30
C ALA A 469 -16.24 13.47 -8.98
N VAL A 470 -16.18 12.33 -9.68
CA VAL A 470 -15.06 11.37 -9.54
C VAL A 470 -13.74 12.02 -9.95
N MET A 471 -13.70 12.70 -11.11
CA MET A 471 -12.49 13.36 -11.61
C MET A 471 -11.99 14.46 -10.66
N ARG A 472 -12.88 15.15 -9.95
CA ARG A 472 -12.52 16.20 -8.98
C ARG A 472 -11.91 15.64 -7.69
N LEU A 473 -12.40 14.49 -7.24
CA LEU A 473 -11.88 13.81 -6.05
C LEU A 473 -10.54 13.12 -6.31
N PHE A 474 -10.18 12.95 -7.58
CA PHE A 474 -9.02 12.17 -7.96
C PHE A 474 -7.70 12.84 -7.60
N GLY A 475 -7.02 12.24 -6.62
CA GLY A 475 -5.60 12.44 -6.32
C GLY A 475 -5.10 11.35 -5.38
N HIS A 476 -3.98 10.71 -5.72
CA HIS A 476 -3.42 9.60 -4.93
C HIS A 476 -1.93 9.41 -5.20
N GLY A 477 -1.13 9.21 -4.17
CA GLY A 477 0.31 8.93 -4.27
C GLY A 477 0.84 7.97 -3.20
N THR A 478 -0.01 7.53 -2.27
CA THR A 478 0.37 6.61 -1.17
C THR A 478 0.41 5.13 -1.58
N HIS A 479 -0.25 4.75 -2.68
CA HIS A 479 -0.07 3.45 -3.33
C HIS A 479 0.62 3.68 -4.67
N GLN A 480 1.86 3.21 -4.80
CA GLN A 480 2.75 3.56 -5.91
C GLN A 480 3.04 2.33 -6.77
N ILE A 481 2.33 2.17 -7.88
CA ILE A 481 2.20 0.88 -8.57
C ILE A 481 2.64 0.99 -10.05
N GLY A 482 3.23 -0.08 -10.59
CA GLY A 482 3.36 -0.31 -12.04
C GLY A 482 4.61 0.22 -12.74
N THR A 483 5.38 1.09 -12.10
CA THR A 483 6.53 1.78 -12.71
C THR A 483 7.73 0.90 -13.05
N ALA A 484 7.77 -0.34 -12.58
CA ALA A 484 8.78 -1.34 -12.90
C ALA A 484 8.13 -2.72 -13.06
N ARG A 485 6.97 -2.78 -13.73
CA ARG A 485 6.09 -3.94 -13.76
C ARG A 485 6.78 -5.24 -14.18
N MET A 486 6.31 -6.35 -13.62
CA MET A 486 6.67 -7.68 -14.09
C MET A 486 6.02 -7.99 -15.45
N ALA A 487 6.67 -8.83 -16.24
CA ALA A 487 6.13 -9.37 -17.49
C ALA A 487 6.80 -10.71 -17.82
N ASP A 488 6.39 -11.35 -18.92
CA ASP A 488 7.07 -12.52 -19.47
C ASP A 488 8.27 -12.17 -20.37
N THR A 489 8.37 -10.91 -20.84
CA THR A 489 9.46 -10.46 -21.73
C THR A 489 10.00 -9.07 -21.34
N PRO A 490 11.28 -8.76 -21.63
CA PRO A 490 11.91 -7.48 -21.29
C PRO A 490 11.34 -6.26 -22.03
N GLU A 491 10.68 -6.45 -23.17
CA GLU A 491 10.04 -5.35 -23.90
C GLU A 491 8.75 -4.89 -23.21
N ARG A 492 8.14 -5.80 -22.43
CA ARG A 492 6.85 -5.58 -21.78
C ARG A 492 6.97 -5.22 -20.30
N GLY A 493 8.07 -5.55 -19.64
CA GLY A 493 8.27 -5.29 -18.22
C GLY A 493 9.75 -5.16 -17.84
N VAL A 494 9.99 -4.79 -16.58
CA VAL A 494 11.33 -4.58 -16.03
C VAL A 494 11.85 -5.85 -15.34
N VAL A 495 10.94 -6.63 -14.76
CA VAL A 495 11.27 -7.87 -14.06
C VAL A 495 10.47 -9.06 -14.60
N ASP A 496 11.00 -10.26 -14.40
CA ASP A 496 10.32 -11.51 -14.74
C ASP A 496 9.31 -11.92 -13.67
N ARG A 497 8.69 -13.10 -13.87
CA ARG A 497 7.77 -13.73 -12.92
C ARG A 497 8.34 -13.99 -11.52
N ASN A 498 9.66 -14.04 -11.37
CA ASN A 498 10.35 -14.24 -10.09
C ASN A 498 10.89 -12.95 -9.51
N LEU A 499 10.46 -11.79 -10.04
CA LEU A 499 10.93 -10.47 -9.65
C LEU A 499 12.39 -10.18 -10.01
N ARG A 500 13.02 -11.00 -10.85
CA ARG A 500 14.38 -10.79 -11.32
C ARG A 500 14.38 -9.77 -12.44
N VAL A 501 15.28 -8.80 -12.38
CA VAL A 501 15.51 -7.84 -13.47
C VAL A 501 16.02 -8.59 -14.71
N PHE A 502 15.40 -8.39 -15.86
CA PHE A 502 15.79 -9.10 -17.10
C PHE A 502 17.26 -8.86 -17.49
N ASP A 503 17.75 -7.63 -17.30
CA ASP A 503 19.12 -7.24 -17.67
C ASP A 503 20.20 -7.69 -16.67
N THR A 504 19.82 -8.25 -15.51
CA THR A 504 20.77 -8.51 -14.42
C THR A 504 20.43 -9.79 -13.66
N PRO A 505 21.26 -10.85 -13.77
CA PRO A 505 20.89 -12.19 -13.31
C PRO A 505 20.74 -12.34 -11.79
N ASN A 506 21.30 -11.43 -10.99
CA ASN A 506 21.28 -11.49 -9.53
C ASN A 506 20.63 -10.26 -8.86
N LEU A 507 19.91 -9.44 -9.63
CA LEU A 507 19.15 -8.28 -9.15
C LEU A 507 17.66 -8.56 -9.20
N TYR A 508 16.98 -8.28 -8.09
CA TYR A 508 15.54 -8.45 -7.95
C TYR A 508 14.87 -7.18 -7.45
N VAL A 509 13.56 -7.07 -7.65
CA VAL A 509 12.75 -5.94 -7.17
C VAL A 509 11.55 -6.42 -6.36
N ALA A 510 11.53 -6.13 -5.06
CA ALA A 510 10.41 -6.43 -4.17
C ALA A 510 9.66 -5.13 -3.83
N SER A 511 8.76 -4.70 -4.72
CA SER A 511 8.08 -3.40 -4.62
C SER A 511 6.71 -3.43 -5.27
N ALA A 512 5.82 -2.51 -4.88
CA ALA A 512 4.57 -2.25 -5.59
C ALA A 512 4.81 -1.77 -7.05
N ALA A 513 6.00 -1.26 -7.35
CA ALA A 513 6.39 -0.91 -8.73
C ALA A 513 6.29 -2.11 -9.70
N VAL A 514 6.40 -3.35 -9.19
CA VAL A 514 6.39 -4.56 -10.04
C VAL A 514 5.01 -5.06 -10.41
N LEU A 515 3.92 -4.51 -9.84
CA LEU A 515 2.59 -5.02 -10.11
C LEU A 515 2.10 -4.52 -11.49
N PRO A 516 1.71 -5.39 -12.42
CA PRO A 516 1.24 -4.98 -13.75
C PRO A 516 -0.04 -4.17 -13.72
N ARG A 517 -0.89 -4.43 -12.72
CA ARG A 517 -2.19 -3.80 -12.51
C ARG A 517 -2.34 -3.42 -11.04
N SER A 518 -3.08 -2.35 -10.76
CA SER A 518 -3.24 -1.87 -9.38
C SER A 518 -4.18 -2.73 -8.55
N GLY A 519 -5.15 -3.40 -9.19
CA GLY A 519 -6.32 -3.95 -8.51
C GLY A 519 -7.06 -2.87 -7.71
N GLN A 520 -8.08 -3.28 -6.94
CA GLN A 520 -8.73 -2.36 -5.99
C GLN A 520 -8.13 -2.44 -4.58
N ALA A 521 -7.44 -3.53 -4.23
CA ALA A 521 -6.93 -3.73 -2.88
C ALA A 521 -5.67 -2.87 -2.64
N SER A 522 -5.43 -2.48 -1.38
CA SER A 522 -4.14 -1.87 -1.00
C SER A 522 -2.99 -2.86 -1.28
N PRO A 523 -1.89 -2.45 -1.94
CA PRO A 523 -0.91 -3.39 -2.49
C PRO A 523 0.00 -4.05 -1.46
N THR A 524 0.06 -3.56 -0.22
CA THR A 524 1.07 -3.97 0.76
C THR A 524 1.07 -5.47 1.04
N LEU A 525 -0.10 -6.10 1.24
CA LEU A 525 -0.15 -7.54 1.53
C LEU A 525 0.31 -8.36 0.31
N THR A 526 -0.09 -7.97 -0.89
CA THR A 526 0.36 -8.59 -2.14
C THR A 526 1.87 -8.45 -2.32
N VAL A 527 2.44 -7.27 -2.07
CA VAL A 527 3.90 -7.05 -2.16
C VAL A 527 4.65 -7.85 -1.11
N VAL A 528 4.14 -7.96 0.12
CA VAL A 528 4.74 -8.83 1.15
C VAL A 528 4.66 -10.30 0.74
N THR A 529 3.55 -10.73 0.15
CA THR A 529 3.39 -12.11 -0.36
C THR A 529 4.39 -12.40 -1.48
N LEU A 530 4.59 -11.45 -2.39
CA LEU A 530 5.63 -11.50 -3.43
C LEU A 530 7.05 -11.55 -2.85
N ALA A 531 7.32 -10.77 -1.80
CA ALA A 531 8.60 -10.78 -1.11
C ALA A 531 8.87 -12.13 -0.41
N THR A 532 7.86 -12.72 0.24
CA THR A 532 7.93 -14.08 0.80
C THR A 532 8.20 -15.10 -0.30
N ARG A 533 7.47 -15.05 -1.42
CA ARG A 533 7.71 -15.93 -2.57
C ARG A 533 9.14 -15.79 -3.12
N LEU A 534 9.65 -14.57 -3.21
CA LEU A 534 11.02 -14.30 -3.63
C LEU A 534 12.06 -14.92 -2.68
N ALA A 535 11.83 -14.88 -1.37
CA ALA A 535 12.71 -15.53 -0.39
C ALA A 535 12.88 -17.03 -0.68
N HIS A 536 11.77 -17.73 -0.95
CA HIS A 536 11.78 -19.16 -1.31
C HIS A 536 12.46 -19.42 -2.64
N HIS A 537 12.24 -18.57 -3.64
CA HIS A 537 12.93 -18.65 -4.92
C HIS A 537 14.45 -18.53 -4.74
N ILE A 538 14.91 -17.51 -4.03
CA ILE A 538 16.35 -17.29 -3.75
C ILE A 538 16.96 -18.48 -2.98
N ALA A 539 16.25 -19.00 -1.97
CA ALA A 539 16.69 -20.17 -1.20
C ALA A 539 16.85 -21.41 -2.09
N ALA A 540 15.86 -21.68 -2.94
CA ALA A 540 15.89 -22.81 -3.88
C ALA A 540 17.03 -22.69 -4.89
N GLU A 541 17.28 -21.48 -5.42
CA GLU A 541 18.41 -21.24 -6.32
C GLU A 541 19.76 -21.43 -5.64
N LYS A 542 19.93 -20.95 -4.41
CA LYS A 542 21.15 -21.16 -3.63
C LYS A 542 21.40 -22.65 -3.41
N ALA A 543 20.37 -23.42 -3.04
CA ALA A 543 20.49 -24.86 -2.86
C ALA A 543 20.90 -25.59 -4.15
N ARG A 544 20.29 -25.23 -5.29
CA ARG A 544 20.66 -25.80 -6.60
C ARG A 544 22.11 -25.53 -6.99
N LEU A 545 22.58 -24.29 -6.81
CA LEU A 545 23.97 -23.93 -7.08
C LEU A 545 24.95 -24.66 -6.14
N GLY A 546 24.58 -24.85 -4.88
CA GLY A 546 25.36 -25.64 -3.92
C GLY A 546 25.49 -27.10 -4.33
N ALA A 547 24.39 -27.71 -4.80
CA ALA A 547 24.40 -29.09 -5.30
C ALA A 547 25.29 -29.24 -6.55
N LEU A 548 25.18 -28.32 -7.52
CA LEU A 548 26.02 -28.33 -8.72
C LEU A 548 27.52 -28.19 -8.40
N ARG A 549 27.88 -27.32 -7.45
CA ARG A 549 29.27 -27.15 -7.00
C ARG A 549 29.82 -28.34 -6.22
N SER A 550 28.94 -29.13 -5.60
CA SER A 550 29.35 -30.34 -4.88
C SER A 550 29.49 -31.55 -5.80
N ALA A 551 28.90 -31.48 -7.00
CA ALA A 551 28.92 -32.54 -8.02
C ALA A 551 30.02 -32.35 -9.08
N ALA A 552 30.54 -31.12 -9.22
CA ALA A 552 31.70 -30.78 -10.04
C ALA A 552 32.99 -30.86 -9.21
#